data_AF-A0A3C0SME4-F1
#
_entry.id   AF-A0A3C0SME4-F1
#
_cell.length_a   1.000
_cell.length_b   1.000
_cell.length_c   1.000
_cell.angle_alpha   90.00
_cell.angle_beta   90.00
_cell.angle_gamma   90.00
#
_symmetry.space_group_name_H-M   'P 1'
#
loop_
_entity.id
_entity.type
_entity.pdbx_description
1 polymer ?
#
loop_
_entity_poly.entity_id
_entity_poly.type
_entity_poly.pdbx_seq_one_letter_code
_entity_poly.pdbx_strand_id
1 'polypeptide(L)' 'CSKLFKKETIERLSSHYVRILNSILSNKEIKLYEIDLLSETEKNQILYEFNDTKSDYPKDKT' A
#
# COMPACT_ATOMS: atom_id res chain seq x y z
N CYS A 1 -23.46 3.39 -11.33
CA CYS A 1 -23.29 3.45 -9.86
C CYS A 1 -21.82 3.57 -9.51
N SER A 2 -21.32 4.77 -9.21
CA SER A 2 -19.92 5.02 -8.80
C SER A 2 -19.80 6.17 -7.79
N LYS A 3 -20.88 6.49 -7.06
CA LYS A 3 -20.94 7.68 -6.19
C LYS A 3 -19.97 7.65 -5.01
N LEU A 4 -19.50 6.46 -4.60
CA LEU A 4 -18.63 6.27 -3.43
C LEU A 4 -17.19 5.94 -3.80
N PHE A 5 -16.97 5.13 -4.83
CA PHE A 5 -15.65 4.62 -5.17
C PHE A 5 -15.37 4.78 -6.66
N LYS A 6 -14.12 5.15 -6.95
CA LYS A 6 -13.57 5.06 -8.30
C LYS A 6 -13.23 3.60 -8.61
N LYS A 7 -13.09 3.29 -9.90
CA LYS A 7 -12.75 1.94 -10.36
C LYS A 7 -11.41 1.46 -9.76
N GLU A 8 -10.42 2.34 -9.76
CA GLU A 8 -9.09 2.06 -9.24
C GLU A 8 -9.12 1.76 -7.73
N THR A 9 -10.02 2.44 -6.99
CA THR A 9 -10.21 2.17 -5.56
C THR A 9 -10.76 0.77 -5.33
N ILE A 10 -11.78 0.34 -6.07
CA ILE A 10 -12.38 -0.97 -5.85
C ILE A 10 -11.48 -2.12 -6.34
N GLU A 11 -10.69 -1.90 -7.40
CA GLU A 11 -9.68 -2.86 -7.86
C GLU A 11 -8.60 -3.08 -6.78
N ARG A 12 -8.10 -1.99 -6.19
CA ARG A 12 -7.13 -2.07 -5.09
C ARG A 12 -7.69 -2.79 -3.87
N LEU A 13 -8.90 -2.43 -3.44
CA LEU A 13 -9.57 -3.11 -2.32
C LEU A 13 -9.81 -4.60 -2.59
N SER A 14 -10.16 -4.97 -3.82
CA SER A 14 -10.36 -6.38 -4.19
C SER A 14 -9.04 -7.16 -4.12
N SER A 15 -7.94 -6.56 -4.59
CA SER A 15 -6.60 -7.15 -4.47
C SER A 15 -6.19 -7.37 -3.01
N HIS A 16 -6.43 -6.36 -2.16
CA HIS A 16 -6.20 -6.46 -0.71
C HIS A 16 -7.00 -7.60 -0.08
N TYR A 17 -8.28 -7.71 -0.43
CA TYR A 17 -9.15 -8.77 0.10
C TYR A 17 -8.64 -10.17 -0.25
N VAL A 18 -8.26 -10.39 -1.50
CA VAL A 18 -7.66 -11.68 -1.93
C VAL A 18 -6.38 -11.98 -1.16
N ARG A 19 -5.56 -10.96 -0.87
CA ARG A 19 -4.31 -11.16 -0.11
C ARG A 19 -4.54 -11.56 1.34
N ILE A 20 -5.57 -10.99 1.99
CA ILE A 20 -6.00 -11.41 3.33
C ILE A 20 -6.38 -12.89 3.29
N LEU A 21 -7.22 -13.31 2.34
CA LEU A 21 -7.66 -14.70 2.21
C LEU A 21 -6.46 -15.64 2.00
N ASN A 22 -5.53 -15.29 1.11
CA ASN A 22 -4.34 -16.08 0.87
C ASN A 22 -3.44 -16.21 2.11
N SER A 23 -3.33 -15.16 2.93
CA SER A 23 -2.56 -15.19 4.17
C SER A 23 -3.17 -16.16 5.19
N ILE A 24 -4.49 -16.11 5.35
CA ILE A 24 -5.24 -17.02 6.24
C ILE A 24 -5.14 -18.47 5.76
N LEU A 25 -5.23 -18.70 4.44
CA LEU A 25 -5.12 -20.05 3.87
C LEU A 25 -3.70 -20.62 4.02
N SER A 26 -2.66 -19.77 3.96
CA SER A 26 -1.26 -20.19 4.10
C SER A 26 -0.88 -20.51 5.54
N ASN A 27 -1.45 -19.78 6.51
CA ASN A 27 -1.27 -20.05 7.93
C ASN A 27 -2.57 -19.73 8.69
N LYS A 28 -3.28 -20.78 9.12
CA LYS A 28 -4.58 -20.64 9.82
C LYS A 28 -4.45 -20.03 11.22
N GLU A 29 -3.27 -20.13 11.84
CA GLU A 29 -2.99 -19.60 13.18
C GLU A 29 -2.39 -18.19 13.13
N ILE A 30 -2.31 -17.57 11.95
CA ILE A 30 -1.79 -16.21 11.80
C ILE A 30 -2.60 -15.22 12.64
N LYS A 31 -1.92 -14.32 13.34
CA LYS A 31 -2.59 -13.28 14.09
C LYS A 31 -2.99 -12.15 13.15
N LEU A 32 -4.10 -11.48 13.44
CA LEU A 32 -4.64 -10.42 12.58
C LEU A 32 -3.64 -9.29 12.29
N TYR A 33 -2.80 -8.90 13.27
CA TYR A 33 -1.80 -7.84 13.08
C TYR A 33 -0.60 -8.26 12.20
N GLU A 34 -0.42 -9.56 11.96
CA GLU A 34 0.65 -10.10 11.13
C GLU A 34 0.22 -10.18 9.65
N ILE A 35 -1.08 -10.05 9.36
CA ILE A 35 -1.59 -9.99 8.00
C ILE A 35 -1.23 -8.64 7.42
N ASP A 36 -0.27 -8.68 6.52
CA ASP A 36 0.07 -7.53 5.72
C ASP A 36 -1.04 -7.26 4.69
N LEU A 37 -1.45 -5.99 4.52
CA LEU A 37 -2.51 -5.59 3.57
C LEU A 37 -1.97 -5.10 2.22
N LEU A 38 -0.89 -4.30 2.25
CA LEU A 38 -0.25 -3.67 1.10
C LEU A 38 0.69 -4.61 0.33
N SER A 39 0.48 -4.75 -0.97
CA SER A 39 1.48 -5.39 -1.84
C SER A 39 2.83 -4.67 -1.76
N GLU A 40 3.92 -5.37 -2.11
CA GLU A 40 5.26 -4.77 -2.13
C GLU A 40 5.33 -3.53 -3.05
N THR A 41 4.60 -3.55 -4.17
CA THR A 41 4.46 -2.38 -5.05
C THR A 41 3.83 -1.19 -4.34
N GLU A 42 2.75 -1.40 -3.59
CA GLU A 42 2.08 -0.34 -2.85
C GLU A 42 2.94 0.19 -1.70
N LYS A 43 3.66 -0.70 -1.00
CA LYS A 43 4.63 -0.28 0.02
C LYS A 43 5.73 0.58 -0.60
N ASN A 44 6.28 0.17 -1.74
CA ASN A 44 7.32 0.94 -2.42
C ASN A 44 6.82 2.31 -2.86
N GLN A 45 5.60 2.38 -3.38
CA GLN A 45 4.98 3.65 -3.74
C GLN A 45 4.84 4.58 -2.54
N ILE A 46 4.34 4.07 -1.41
CA ILE A 46 4.14 4.87 -0.19
C ILE A 46 5.47 5.30 0.43
N LEU A 47 6.46 4.39 0.49
CA LEU A 47 7.72 4.64 1.18
C LEU A 47 8.69 5.47 0.35
N TYR A 48 8.73 5.26 -0.97
CA TYR A 48 9.72 5.86 -1.84
C TYR A 48 9.12 6.82 -2.86
N GLU A 49 8.19 6.37 -3.70
CA GLU A 49 7.69 7.20 -4.81
C GLU A 49 7.02 8.49 -4.32
N PHE A 50 6.20 8.40 -3.27
CA PHE A 50 5.53 9.58 -2.70
C PHE A 50 6.48 10.48 -1.91
N ASN A 51 7.61 9.94 -1.43
CA ASN A 51 8.58 10.68 -0.63
C ASN A 51 9.79 11.15 -1.44
N ASP A 52 9.80 10.96 -2.76
CA ASP A 52 10.89 11.40 -3.64
C ASP A 52 10.88 12.93 -3.84
N THR A 53 11.24 13.63 -2.76
CA THR A 53 11.25 15.09 -2.64
C THR A 53 12.67 15.65 -2.52
N LYS A 54 13.67 14.80 -2.78
CA LYS A 54 15.08 15.18 -2.67
C LYS A 54 15.37 16.29 -3.66
N SER A 55 15.76 17.45 -3.12
CA SER A 55 16.17 18.61 -3.88
C SER A 55 17.43 19.19 -3.26
N ASP A 56 18.31 19.73 -4.09
CA ASP A 56 19.54 20.34 -3.61
C ASP A 56 19.21 21.59 -2.78
N TYR A 57 19.62 21.57 -1.52
CA TYR A 57 19.49 22.72 -0.65
C TYR A 57 20.65 23.71 -0.93
N PRO A 58 20.39 24.98 -1.29
CA PRO A 58 21.44 25.97 -1.53
C PRO A 58 22.27 26.17 -0.25
N LYS A 59 23.55 25.80 -0.29
CA LYS A 59 24.45 25.89 0.87
C LYS A 59 25.00 27.30 1.11
N ASP A 60 24.82 28.20 0.14
CA ASP A 60 25.37 29.56 0.15
C ASP A 60 24.36 30.64 0.58
N LYS A 61 23.21 30.24 1.13
CA LYS A 61 22.24 31.16 1.75
C LYS A 61 22.17 30.89 3.25
N THR A 62 23.09 31.49 4.00
CA THR A 62 23.02 31.70 5.45
C THR A 62 22.98 33.19 5.75
#